data_AF-A0A940W4J6-F1
#
_entry.id   AF-A0A940W4J6-F1
#
_cell.length_a   1.000
_cell.length_b   1.000
_cell.length_c   1.000
_cell.angle_alpha   90.00
_cell.angle_beta   90.00
_cell.angle_gamma   90.00
#
_symmetry.space_group_name_H-M   'P 1'
#
loop_
_entity.id
_entity.type
_entity.pdbx_description
1 polymer ?
#
loop_
_entity_poly.entity_id
_entity_poly.type
_entity_poly.pdbx_seq_one_letter_code
_entity_poly.pdbx_strand_id
1 'polypeptide(L)'
;MNDADYKELKKGGMMRQAEAGLFSVRLHVVGGRLDTKQLQAIHDAADRFGRGEVHLTTRQGVEIPNVPHDSLSALKEHLAPSGVGVGVCGPTVRTVTA
;
A
#
# COMPACT_ATOMS: atom_id res chain seq x y z
N MET A 1 -7.97 -11.85 14.66
CA MET A 1 -8.12 -12.22 13.23
C MET A 1 -7.59 -13.62 13.02
N ASN A 2 -8.24 -14.39 12.16
CA ASN A 2 -7.82 -15.74 11.85
C ASN A 2 -6.75 -15.74 10.75
N ASP A 3 -5.98 -16.83 10.61
CA ASP A 3 -4.86 -16.91 9.64
C ASP A 3 -5.30 -16.74 8.17
N ALA A 4 -6.56 -17.10 7.88
CA ALA A 4 -7.18 -16.94 6.57
C ALA A 4 -7.36 -15.45 6.18
N ASP A 5 -7.78 -14.61 7.14
CA ASP A 5 -8.01 -13.17 6.88
C ASP A 5 -6.69 -12.46 6.52
N TYR A 6 -5.59 -12.85 7.17
CA TYR A 6 -4.26 -12.33 6.87
C TYR A 6 -3.76 -12.75 5.49
N LYS A 7 -4.06 -13.97 5.04
CA LYS A 7 -3.70 -14.43 3.69
C LYS A 7 -4.43 -13.65 2.61
N GLU A 8 -5.70 -13.31 2.82
CA GLU A 8 -6.48 -12.50 1.89
C GLU A 8 -6.01 -11.04 1.86
N LEU A 9 -5.75 -10.43 3.02
CA LEU A 9 -5.13 -9.09 3.07
C LEU A 9 -3.78 -9.05 2.35
N LYS A 10 -2.97 -10.10 2.54
CA LYS A 10 -1.68 -10.24 1.87
C LYS A 10 -1.86 -10.35 0.36
N LYS A 11 -2.88 -11.04 -0.19
CA LYS A 11 -3.12 -11.04 -1.64
C LYS A 11 -3.44 -9.63 -2.14
N GLY A 12 -4.23 -8.89 -1.39
CA GLY A 12 -4.60 -7.50 -1.66
C GLY A 12 -3.54 -6.45 -1.33
N GLY A 13 -2.25 -6.81 -1.32
CA GLY A 13 -1.14 -5.84 -1.16
C GLY A 13 -0.91 -5.29 0.24
N MET A 14 -1.64 -5.78 1.26
CA MET A 14 -1.54 -5.34 2.65
C MET A 14 -0.81 -6.40 3.48
N MET A 15 0.43 -6.10 3.85
CA MET A 15 1.36 -7.06 4.44
C MET A 15 1.48 -6.81 5.93
N ARG A 16 1.18 -7.82 6.76
CA ARG A 16 1.35 -7.72 8.21
C ARG A 16 2.82 -7.46 8.58
N GLN A 17 3.05 -6.52 9.49
CA GLN A 17 4.36 -6.27 10.08
C GLN A 17 4.60 -7.14 11.34
N ALA A 18 5.84 -7.16 11.82
CA ALA A 18 6.18 -7.86 13.06
C ALA A 18 5.42 -7.29 14.27
N GLU A 19 5.27 -5.95 14.30
CA GLU A 19 4.43 -5.26 15.28
C GLU A 19 2.95 -5.63 15.07
N ALA A 20 2.27 -5.97 16.17
CA ALA A 20 0.89 -6.43 16.11
C ALA A 20 -0.06 -5.30 15.67
N GLY A 21 -0.97 -5.60 14.75
CA GLY A 21 -1.99 -4.66 14.29
C GLY A 21 -1.52 -3.68 13.20
N LEU A 22 -0.24 -3.69 12.83
CA LEU A 22 0.31 -2.83 11.77
C LEU A 22 0.55 -3.58 10.46
N PHE A 23 0.39 -2.85 9.37
CA PHE A 23 0.54 -3.33 8.01
C PHE A 23 1.38 -2.38 7.16
N SER A 24 2.14 -2.94 6.22
CA SER A 24 2.69 -2.21 5.09
C SER A 24 1.76 -2.35 3.90
N VAL A 25 1.32 -1.23 3.33
CA VAL A 25 0.43 -1.20 2.17
C VAL A 25 1.24 -0.90 0.93
N ARG A 26 1.34 -1.86 0.02
CA ARG A 26 2.01 -1.68 -1.27
C ARG A 26 1.07 -1.05 -2.28
N LEU A 27 1.52 -0.03 -2.99
CA LEU A 27 0.75 0.68 -4.00
C LEU A 27 0.97 0.11 -5.40
N HIS A 28 -0.05 0.22 -6.25
CA HIS A 28 0.04 -0.17 -7.65
C HIS A 28 0.66 0.97 -8.47
N VAL A 29 1.94 0.82 -8.80
CA VAL A 29 2.71 1.75 -9.63
C VAL A 29 3.30 0.97 -10.79
N VAL A 30 3.15 1.44 -12.02
CA VAL A 30 3.67 0.77 -13.23
C VAL A 30 4.87 1.55 -13.75
N GLY A 31 6.00 0.86 -13.94
CA GLY A 31 7.25 1.46 -14.43
C GLY A 31 7.80 2.61 -13.57
N GLY A 32 7.42 2.69 -12.28
CA GLY A 32 7.80 3.80 -11.41
C GLY A 32 7.20 5.15 -11.77
N ARG A 33 6.19 5.19 -12.66
CA ARG A 33 5.61 6.44 -13.13
C ARG A 33 4.45 6.86 -12.23
N LEU A 34 4.62 8.02 -11.60
CA LEU A 34 3.60 8.68 -10.79
C LEU A 34 3.47 10.11 -11.29
N ASP A 35 2.23 10.59 -11.45
CA ASP A 35 1.99 12.02 -11.61
C ASP A 35 2.03 12.76 -10.27
N THR A 36 2.07 14.09 -10.31
CA THR A 36 2.17 14.92 -9.10
C THR A 36 0.94 14.82 -8.21
N LYS A 37 -0.25 14.55 -8.76
CA LYS A 37 -1.49 14.39 -7.98
C LYS A 37 -1.49 13.07 -7.23
N GLN A 38 -0.98 12.01 -7.86
CA GLN A 38 -0.77 10.71 -7.25
C GLN A 38 0.24 10.81 -6.11
N LEU A 39 1.35 11.52 -6.32
CA LEU A 39 2.33 11.77 -5.26
C LEU A 39 1.72 12.54 -4.07
N GLN A 40 0.92 13.57 -4.32
CA GLN A 40 0.22 14.31 -3.26
C GLN A 40 -0.73 13.39 -2.48
N ALA A 41 -1.51 12.56 -3.15
CA ALA A 41 -2.41 11.62 -2.48
C ALA A 41 -1.65 10.58 -1.63
N ILE A 42 -0.48 10.14 -2.10
CA ILE A 42 0.40 9.24 -1.35
C ILE A 42 0.96 9.92 -0.10
N HIS A 43 1.40 11.17 -0.24
CA HIS A 43 1.84 12.00 0.89
C HIS A 43 0.72 12.12 1.94
N ASP A 44 -0.47 12.54 1.53
CA ASP A 44 -1.60 12.75 2.44
C ASP A 44 -2.02 11.45 3.11
N ALA A 45 -1.98 10.33 2.39
CA ALA A 45 -2.25 9.01 2.95
C ALA A 45 -1.19 8.59 3.99
N ALA A 46 0.09 8.86 3.74
CA ALA A 46 1.18 8.51 4.64
C ALA A 46 1.12 9.31 5.96
N ASP A 47 0.78 10.60 5.88
CA ASP A 47 0.59 11.46 7.06
C ASP A 47 -0.64 11.05 7.88
N ARG A 48 -1.73 10.67 7.20
CA ARG A 48 -3.03 10.46 7.85
C ARG A 48 -3.23 9.06 8.41
N PHE A 49 -2.70 8.04 7.74
CA PHE A 49 -2.92 6.64 8.08
C PHE A 49 -1.65 5.90 8.47
N GLY A 50 -0.48 6.46 8.18
CA GLY A 50 0.83 5.92 8.55
C GLY A 50 1.53 6.78 9.60
N ARG A 51 2.85 6.92 9.45
CA ARG A 51 3.71 7.76 10.31
C ARG A 51 4.41 8.89 9.54
N GLY A 52 3.84 9.33 8.42
CA GLY A 52 4.42 10.40 7.58
C GLY A 52 5.63 9.98 6.76
N GLU A 53 5.80 8.68 6.52
CA GLU A 53 6.90 8.13 5.71
C GLU A 53 6.38 7.22 4.61
N VAL A 54 7.16 7.11 3.53
CA VAL A 54 6.94 6.15 2.45
C VAL A 54 8.23 5.39 2.16
N HIS A 55 8.10 4.14 1.75
CA HIS A 55 9.22 3.30 1.37
C HIS A 55 9.23 3.08 -0.14
N LEU A 56 10.33 3.43 -0.80
CA LEU A 56 10.55 3.12 -2.22
C LEU A 56 11.12 1.71 -2.35
N THR A 57 10.49 0.91 -3.20
CA THR A 57 10.89 -0.50 -3.39
C THR A 57 11.85 -0.64 -4.57
N THR A 58 12.61 -1.73 -4.56
CA THR A 58 13.54 -2.10 -5.65
C THR A 58 12.86 -2.33 -7.00
N ARG A 59 11.53 -2.51 -7.02
CA ARG A 59 10.74 -2.71 -8.24
C ARG A 59 9.96 -1.46 -8.64
N GLN A 60 10.50 -0.28 -8.33
CA GLN A 60 9.91 1.00 -8.71
C GLN A 60 8.47 1.20 -8.18
N GLY A 61 8.12 0.54 -7.08
CA GLY A 61 6.85 0.72 -6.37
C GLY A 61 7.04 1.52 -5.08
N VAL A 62 5.92 1.95 -4.49
CA VAL A 62 5.87 2.68 -3.21
C VAL A 62 5.09 1.85 -2.19
N GLU A 63 5.52 1.88 -0.93
CA GLU A 63 4.77 1.34 0.21
C GLU A 63 4.53 2.40 1.28
N ILE A 64 3.38 2.31 1.94
CA ILE A 64 3.06 3.09 3.14
C ILE A 64 3.15 2.13 4.33
N PRO A 65 4.19 2.23 5.17
CA PRO A 65 4.35 1.38 6.35
C PRO A 65 3.49 1.87 7.52
N ASN A 66 3.40 1.03 8.55
CA ASN A 66 2.84 1.37 9.86
C ASN A 66 1.35 1.76 9.82
N VAL A 67 0.58 1.21 8.88
CA VAL A 67 -0.85 1.46 8.77
C VAL A 67 -1.62 0.55 9.73
N PRO A 68 -2.44 1.07 10.65
CA PRO A 68 -3.29 0.27 11.52
C PRO A 68 -4.31 -0.53 10.71
N HIS A 69 -4.63 -1.74 11.17
CA HIS A 69 -5.62 -2.61 10.53
C HIS A 69 -6.95 -1.90 10.19
N ASP A 70 -7.49 -1.19 11.17
CA ASP A 70 -8.81 -0.53 11.07
C ASP A 70 -8.81 0.63 10.07
N SER A 71 -7.62 1.13 9.69
CA SER A 71 -7.44 2.22 8.72
C SER A 71 -7.24 1.73 7.28
N LEU A 72 -7.10 0.42 7.05
CA LEU A 72 -6.79 -0.12 5.72
C LEU A 72 -7.89 0.14 4.69
N SER A 73 -9.16 0.06 5.08
CA SER A 73 -10.30 0.39 4.20
C SER A 73 -10.33 1.88 3.88
N ALA A 74 -10.18 2.72 4.91
CA ALA A 74 -10.16 4.18 4.76
C ALA A 74 -9.00 4.66 3.87
N LEU A 75 -7.82 4.08 4.00
CA LEU A 75 -6.66 4.38 3.15
C LEU A 75 -6.96 4.05 1.68
N LYS A 76 -7.59 2.91 1.41
CA LYS A 76 -7.99 2.52 0.04
C LYS A 76 -8.97 3.50 -0.57
N GLU A 77 -10.01 3.86 0.19
CA GLU A 77 -11.01 4.82 -0.25
C GLU A 77 -10.42 6.21 -0.49
N HIS A 78 -9.43 6.61 0.32
CA HIS A 78 -8.72 7.88 0.16
C HIS A 78 -7.86 7.93 -1.10
N LEU A 79 -7.20 6.82 -1.46
CA LEU A 79 -6.34 6.75 -2.65
C LEU A 79 -7.11 6.53 -3.96
N ALA A 80 -8.32 5.96 -3.92
CA ALA A 80 -9.08 5.64 -5.12
C ALA A 80 -9.32 6.84 -6.08
N PRO A 81 -9.66 8.06 -5.61
CA PRO A 81 -9.87 9.22 -6.47
C PRO A 81 -8.63 9.70 -7.22
N SER A 82 -7.42 9.44 -6.70
CA SER A 82 -6.17 9.81 -7.39
C SER A 82 -5.73 8.78 -8.44
N GLY A 83 -6.48 7.68 -8.58
CA GLY A 83 -6.13 6.57 -9.46
C GLY A 83 -5.00 5.70 -8.92
N VAL A 84 -4.57 5.90 -7.67
CA VAL A 84 -3.59 5.05 -6.99
C VAL A 84 -4.31 3.89 -6.31
N GLY A 85 -4.19 2.71 -6.90
CA GLY A 85 -4.71 1.48 -6.30
C GLY A 85 -3.76 0.87 -5.28
N VAL A 86 -4.28 -0.03 -4.44
CA VAL A 86 -3.43 -0.95 -3.70
C VAL A 86 -2.91 -2.01 -4.67
N GLY A 87 -1.62 -2.30 -4.57
CA GLY A 87 -0.94 -3.30 -5.38
C GLY A 87 -1.31 -4.72 -4.98
N VAL A 88 -0.56 -5.67 -5.53
CA VAL A 88 -0.82 -7.10 -5.33
C VAL A 88 0.35 -7.81 -4.67
N CYS A 89 0.00 -8.78 -3.83
CA CYS A 89 0.94 -9.68 -3.17
C CYS A 89 0.53 -11.16 -3.36
N GLY A 90 1.41 -12.10 -3.01
CA GLY A 90 1.21 -13.53 -3.30
C GLY A 90 1.66 -13.98 -4.72
N PRO A 91 1.28 -15.21 -5.15
CA PRO A 91 1.74 -15.83 -6.40
C PRO A 91 0.94 -15.29 -7.60
N THR A 92 1.22 -14.06 -8.00
CA THR A 92 0.61 -13.37 -9.14
C THR A 92 1.61 -12.43 -9.80
N VAL A 93 1.30 -11.95 -11.01
CA VAL A 93 2.07 -10.89 -11.68
C VAL A 93 2.07 -9.66 -10.79
N ARG A 94 3.25 -9.08 -10.61
CA ARG A 94 3.46 -7.94 -9.73
C ARG A 94 3.75 -6.69 -10.57
N THR A 95 4.21 -5.63 -9.91
CA THR A 95 4.72 -4.42 -10.57
C THR A 95 5.65 -4.76 -11.72
N VAL A 96 5.28 -4.29 -12.91
CA VAL A 96 6.10 -4.31 -14.12
C VAL A 96 7.03 -3.10 -14.06
N THR A 97 8.33 -3.34 -14.22
CA THR A 97 9.37 -2.32 -14.28
C THR A 97 9.65 -1.93 -15.74
N ALA A 98 10.15 -0.71 -15.96
CA ALA A 98 10.56 -0.21 -17.28
C ALA A 98 12.06 -0.38 -17.52
#